data_AF-A0A1R1XL58-F1
#
_entry.id   AF-A0A1R1XL58-F1
#
_cell.length_a   1.000
_cell.length_b   1.000
_cell.length_c   1.000
_cell.angle_alpha   90.00
_cell.angle_beta   90.00
_cell.angle_gamma   90.00
#
_symmetry.space_group_name_H-M   'P 1'
#
loop_
_entity.id
_entity.type
_entity.pdbx_description
1 polymer ?
#
loop_
_entity_poly.entity_id
_entity_poly.type
_entity_poly.pdbx_seq_one_letter_code
_entity_poly.pdbx_strand_id
1 'polypeptide(L)'
;MKGSYSSQDVEKDLERILNSAQKSGSLHQRSIIELRKIQENKRTDNGVGEVQEFESVFTEEFMKKLDLALSVKKKEPAVERILKFIVSFIHYGYKKEEEFIPASNKMDTDDVFDDDSPANSQEHVGTLTSRFTEDIILNLLRGFLSKEKMVRLRCCQLVSMLVVLLKDI
;
A
#
# COMPACT_ATOMS: atom_id res chain seq x y z
N MET A 1 -9.28 25.37 13.63
CA MET A 1 -8.05 24.59 13.31
C MET A 1 -8.18 23.21 13.95
N LYS A 2 -8.59 22.19 13.19
CA LYS A 2 -8.50 20.79 13.64
C LYS A 2 -7.04 20.38 13.48
N GLY A 3 -6.41 19.88 14.56
CA GLY A 3 -4.99 19.57 14.59
C GLY A 3 -4.56 18.72 13.39
N SER A 4 -3.43 19.10 12.78
CA SER A 4 -2.77 18.27 11.77
C SER A 4 -2.44 16.92 12.41
N TYR A 5 -2.81 15.83 11.74
CA TYR A 5 -2.55 14.47 12.21
C TYR A 5 -1.03 14.26 12.21
N SER A 6 -0.41 14.14 13.38
CA SER A 6 1.05 14.13 13.47
C SER A 6 1.63 12.75 13.12
N SER A 7 2.91 12.71 12.73
CA SER A 7 3.64 11.43 12.51
C SER A 7 3.57 10.52 13.75
N GLN A 8 3.59 11.08 14.96
CA GLN A 8 3.44 10.31 16.21
C GLN A 8 2.05 9.68 16.37
N ASP A 9 1.00 10.32 15.86
CA ASP A 9 -0.36 9.77 15.90
C ASP A 9 -0.49 8.61 14.92
N VAL A 10 0.05 8.78 13.69
CA VAL A 10 0.13 7.72 12.68
C VAL A 10 0.90 6.52 13.21
N GLU A 11 2.06 6.75 13.84
CA GLU A 11 2.88 5.69 14.40
C GLU A 11 2.09 4.85 15.43
N LYS A 12 1.43 5.51 16.39
CA LYS A 12 0.65 4.84 17.44
C LYS A 12 -0.50 4.02 16.85
N ASP A 13 -1.20 4.54 15.85
CA ASP A 13 -2.29 3.82 15.21
C ASP A 13 -1.79 2.63 14.40
N LEU A 14 -0.69 2.77 13.66
CA LEU A 14 -0.06 1.67 12.94
C LEU A 14 0.37 0.56 13.91
N GLU A 15 1.00 0.92 15.02
CA GLU A 15 1.40 -0.06 16.03
C GLU A 15 0.19 -0.81 16.59
N ARG A 16 -0.87 -0.10 16.96
CA ARG A 16 -2.10 -0.72 17.48
C ARG A 16 -2.74 -1.66 16.45
N ILE A 17 -2.86 -1.21 15.20
CA ILE A 17 -3.50 -1.98 14.12
C ILE A 17 -2.67 -3.21 13.76
N LEU A 18 -1.36 -3.05 13.55
CA LEU A 18 -0.48 -4.15 13.19
C LEU A 18 -0.32 -5.14 14.35
N ASN A 19 -0.32 -4.68 15.61
CA ASN A 19 -0.34 -5.56 16.78
C ASN A 19 -1.60 -6.45 16.85
N SER A 20 -2.73 -5.95 16.38
CA SER A 20 -3.96 -6.74 16.25
C SER A 20 -3.84 -7.73 15.08
N ALA A 21 -3.39 -7.25 13.92
CA ALA A 21 -3.27 -8.04 12.69
C ALA A 21 -2.29 -9.22 12.83
N GLN A 22 -1.21 -9.07 13.62
CA GLN A 22 -0.27 -10.14 13.91
C GLN A 22 -0.78 -11.17 14.94
N LYS A 23 -1.92 -10.94 15.60
CA LYS A 23 -2.51 -11.87 16.59
C LYS A 23 -3.61 -12.72 16.00
N SER A 24 -4.42 -12.19 15.09
CA SER A 24 -5.48 -12.95 14.40
C SER A 24 -5.82 -12.34 13.04
N GLY A 25 -6.15 -13.21 12.08
CA GLY A 25 -6.73 -12.81 10.79
C GLY A 25 -8.19 -12.36 10.87
N SER A 26 -8.91 -12.74 11.93
CA SER A 26 -10.35 -12.51 12.05
C SER A 26 -10.75 -11.03 12.07
N LEU A 27 -9.84 -10.14 12.49
CA LEU A 27 -10.08 -8.70 12.57
C LEU A 27 -9.49 -7.93 11.37
N HIS A 28 -8.88 -8.61 10.40
CA HIS A 28 -8.19 -7.95 9.28
C HIS A 28 -9.10 -6.99 8.53
N GLN A 29 -10.31 -7.40 8.15
CA GLN A 29 -11.24 -6.52 7.42
C GLN A 29 -11.54 -5.22 8.17
N ARG A 30 -11.87 -5.31 9.46
CA ARG A 30 -12.13 -4.12 10.29
C ARG A 30 -10.89 -3.23 10.40
N SER A 31 -9.73 -3.83 10.65
CA SER A 31 -8.46 -3.13 10.77
C SER A 31 -8.00 -2.48 9.46
N ILE A 32 -8.30 -3.07 8.31
CA ILE A 32 -8.04 -2.52 6.98
C ILE A 32 -8.88 -1.25 6.74
N ILE A 33 -10.18 -1.32 7.04
CA ILE A 33 -11.09 -0.17 6.89
C ILE A 33 -10.64 0.98 7.80
N GLU A 34 -10.25 0.66 9.03
CA GLU A 34 -9.73 1.64 9.99
C GLU A 34 -8.41 2.26 9.50
N LEU A 35 -7.47 1.43 9.04
CA LEU A 35 -6.20 1.90 8.51
C LEU A 35 -6.38 2.78 7.27
N ARG A 36 -7.35 2.46 6.40
CA ARG A 36 -7.64 3.25 5.21
C ARG A 36 -8.14 4.64 5.58
N LYS A 37 -8.99 4.76 6.59
CA LYS A 37 -9.45 6.07 7.09
C LYS A 37 -8.29 6.94 7.61
N ILE A 38 -7.29 6.30 8.22
CA ILE A 38 -6.08 6.99 8.65
C ILE A 38 -5.29 7.45 7.43
N GLN A 39 -4.99 6.56 6.48
CA GLN A 39 -4.26 6.87 5.24
C GLN A 39 -4.91 8.02 4.44
N GLU A 40 -6.24 8.05 4.40
CA GLU A 40 -7.01 9.07 3.68
C GLU A 40 -7.01 10.44 4.40
N ASN A 41 -6.78 10.49 5.71
CA ASN A 41 -6.75 11.71 6.52
C ASN A 41 -7.74 12.82 6.08
N LYS A 42 -9.04 12.47 6.03
CA LYS A 42 -10.14 13.39 5.69
C LYS A 42 -10.08 13.98 4.26
N ARG A 43 -9.29 13.41 3.35
CA ARG A 43 -9.37 13.74 1.93
C ARG A 43 -10.78 13.50 1.38
N THR A 44 -11.22 14.35 0.46
CA THR A 44 -12.58 14.35 -0.10
C THR A 44 -12.68 13.71 -1.48
N ASP A 45 -11.54 13.47 -2.12
CA ASP A 45 -11.36 12.91 -3.45
C ASP A 45 -11.31 11.37 -3.45
N ASN A 46 -11.57 10.73 -2.31
CA ASN A 46 -11.57 9.27 -2.13
C ASN A 46 -10.29 8.54 -2.56
N GLY A 47 -9.16 9.26 -2.60
CA GLY A 47 -7.88 8.70 -3.08
C GLY A 47 -7.67 8.82 -4.59
N VAL A 48 -8.62 9.38 -5.34
CA VAL A 48 -8.49 9.65 -6.78
C VAL A 48 -8.24 11.14 -6.96
N GLY A 49 -6.97 11.53 -7.06
CA GLY A 49 -6.61 12.95 -7.11
C GLY A 49 -5.13 13.20 -6.90
N GLU A 50 -4.80 14.48 -6.78
CA GLU A 50 -3.45 14.95 -6.54
C GLU A 50 -2.84 14.37 -5.26
N VAL A 51 -1.50 14.37 -5.21
CA VAL A 51 -0.76 13.94 -4.05
C VAL A 51 -1.00 14.92 -2.89
N GLN A 52 -1.24 14.39 -1.70
CA GLN A 52 -1.39 15.21 -0.49
C GLN A 52 -0.18 15.07 0.43
N GLU A 53 0.17 16.12 1.17
CA GLU A 53 1.30 16.11 2.11
C GLU A 53 1.19 14.99 3.17
N PHE A 54 -0.03 14.61 3.55
CA PHE A 54 -0.22 13.54 4.51
C PHE A 54 0.15 12.15 3.96
N GLU A 55 0.13 11.96 2.64
CA GLU A 55 0.49 10.67 2.02
C GLU A 55 1.92 10.28 2.39
N SER A 56 2.88 11.21 2.31
CA SER A 56 4.27 10.94 2.67
C SER A 56 4.42 10.63 4.15
N VAL A 57 3.73 11.36 5.03
CA VAL A 57 3.74 11.10 6.48
C VAL A 57 3.25 9.68 6.79
N PHE A 58 2.14 9.26 6.17
CA PHE A 58 1.64 7.90 6.33
C PHE A 58 2.60 6.86 5.78
N THR A 59 3.07 7.06 4.55
CA THR A 59 3.98 6.13 3.86
C THR A 59 5.27 5.93 4.64
N GLU A 60 5.91 7.00 5.12
CA GLU A 60 7.15 6.92 5.89
C GLU A 60 6.98 6.10 7.18
N GLU A 61 5.91 6.35 7.96
CA GLU A 61 5.66 5.57 9.17
C GLU A 61 5.29 4.11 8.86
N PHE A 62 4.53 3.88 7.79
CA PHE A 62 4.20 2.53 7.34
C PHE A 62 5.45 1.74 6.93
N MET A 63 6.37 2.36 6.18
CA MET A 63 7.62 1.73 5.76
C MET A 63 8.48 1.30 6.94
N LYS A 64 8.60 2.13 7.98
CA LYS A 64 9.32 1.76 9.21
C LYS A 64 8.76 0.48 9.82
N LYS A 65 7.43 0.33 9.89
CA LYS A 65 6.80 -0.87 10.46
C LYS A 65 6.90 -2.08 9.52
N LEU A 66 6.86 -1.87 8.20
CA LEU A 66 7.13 -2.91 7.20
C LEU A 66 8.56 -3.45 7.34
N ASP A 67 9.57 -2.58 7.40
CA ASP A 67 10.98 -2.96 7.51
C ASP A 67 11.26 -3.77 8.78
N LEU A 68 10.59 -3.43 9.89
CA LEU A 68 10.62 -4.24 11.12
C LEU A 68 10.09 -5.65 10.88
N ALA A 69 8.93 -5.78 10.21
CA ALA A 69 8.35 -7.08 9.88
C ALA A 69 9.27 -7.89 8.94
N LEU A 70 9.88 -7.25 7.93
CA LEU A 70 10.82 -7.87 6.99
C LEU A 70 12.10 -8.36 7.70
N SER A 71 12.57 -7.65 8.72
CA SER A 71 13.85 -7.92 9.43
C SER A 71 13.80 -9.06 10.46
N VAL A 72 12.63 -9.61 10.80
CA VAL A 72 12.53 -10.73 11.75
C VAL A 72 13.32 -11.97 11.26
N LYS A 73 14.33 -12.38 12.01
CA LYS A 73 15.32 -13.40 11.57
C LYS A 73 14.83 -14.85 11.49
N LYS A 74 13.60 -15.13 11.93
CA LYS A 74 13.00 -16.47 11.94
C LYS A 74 11.68 -16.50 11.18
N LYS A 75 11.27 -17.67 10.72
CA LYS A 75 9.91 -17.87 10.18
C LYS A 75 8.93 -17.80 11.35
N GLU A 76 8.05 -16.81 11.30
CA GLU A 76 7.09 -16.52 12.36
C GLU A 76 5.70 -16.37 11.71
N PRO A 77 4.67 -17.10 12.15
CA PRO A 77 3.31 -16.97 11.61
C PRO A 77 2.74 -15.56 11.76
N ALA A 78 3.22 -14.79 12.75
CA ALA A 78 2.91 -13.38 12.93
C ALA A 78 3.28 -12.56 11.69
N VAL A 79 4.49 -12.75 11.16
CA VAL A 79 4.97 -11.99 9.99
C VAL A 79 4.19 -12.36 8.74
N GLU A 80 3.90 -13.64 8.52
CA GLU A 80 3.10 -14.07 7.37
C GLU A 80 1.70 -13.45 7.38
N ARG A 81 1.09 -13.29 8.55
CA ARG A 81 -0.19 -12.60 8.70
C ARG A 81 -0.09 -11.11 8.43
N ILE A 82 1.00 -10.46 8.83
CA ILE A 82 1.27 -9.07 8.47
C ILE A 82 1.40 -8.90 6.96
N LEU A 83 2.17 -9.76 6.27
CA LEU A 83 2.30 -9.67 4.80
C LEU A 83 0.93 -9.83 4.10
N LYS A 84 0.11 -10.78 4.54
CA LYS A 84 -1.26 -10.96 4.04
C LYS A 84 -2.17 -9.76 4.34
N PHE A 85 -2.03 -9.17 5.53
CA PHE A 85 -2.76 -7.97 5.91
C PHE A 85 -2.42 -6.79 4.98
N ILE A 86 -1.13 -6.58 4.68
CA ILE A 86 -0.66 -5.51 3.78
C ILE A 86 -1.24 -5.68 2.37
N VAL A 87 -1.18 -6.88 1.82
CA VAL A 87 -1.75 -7.18 0.49
C VAL A 87 -3.26 -6.95 0.48
N SER A 88 -3.96 -7.39 1.53
CA SER A 88 -5.40 -7.18 1.67
C SER A 88 -5.77 -5.69 1.82
N PHE A 89 -4.92 -4.90 2.50
CA PHE A 89 -5.09 -3.46 2.64
C PHE A 89 -4.96 -2.73 1.29
N ILE A 90 -3.94 -3.08 0.50
CA ILE A 90 -3.75 -2.54 -0.84
C ILE A 90 -4.91 -2.91 -1.76
N HIS A 91 -5.34 -4.18 -1.75
CA HIS A 91 -6.50 -4.66 -2.53
C HIS A 91 -7.76 -3.86 -2.18
N TYR A 92 -8.00 -3.63 -0.89
CA TYR A 92 -9.13 -2.81 -0.45
C TYR A 92 -9.04 -1.37 -0.97
N GLY A 93 -7.84 -0.78 -0.99
CA GLY A 93 -7.60 0.56 -1.55
C GLY A 93 -8.00 0.66 -3.02
N TYR A 94 -7.50 -0.26 -3.86
CA TYR A 94 -7.83 -0.30 -5.28
C TYR A 94 -9.32 -0.49 -5.54
N LYS A 95 -9.97 -1.45 -4.86
CA LYS A 95 -11.42 -1.66 -4.99
C LYS A 95 -12.23 -0.44 -4.58
N LYS A 96 -11.80 0.25 -3.53
CA LYS A 96 -12.48 1.45 -3.08
C LYS A 96 -12.33 2.59 -4.11
N GLU A 97 -11.15 2.77 -4.67
CA GLU A 97 -10.88 3.84 -5.65
C GLU A 97 -11.53 3.57 -7.01
N GLU A 98 -11.68 2.30 -7.41
CA GLU A 98 -12.31 1.90 -8.68
C GLU A 98 -13.71 2.51 -8.87
N GLU A 99 -14.48 2.63 -7.79
CA GLU A 99 -15.82 3.24 -7.77
C GLU A 99 -15.80 4.75 -8.12
N PHE A 100 -14.65 5.41 -7.99
CA PHE A 100 -14.48 6.85 -8.17
C PHE A 100 -13.61 7.22 -9.38
N ILE A 101 -12.98 6.24 -10.03
CA ILE A 101 -12.23 6.48 -11.28
C ILE A 101 -13.23 6.74 -12.42
N PRO A 102 -13.18 7.90 -13.09
CA PRO A 102 -14.04 8.18 -14.24
C PRO A 102 -13.85 7.13 -15.34
N ALA A 103 -14.92 6.73 -16.02
CA ALA A 103 -14.85 5.75 -17.11
C ALA A 103 -13.90 6.16 -18.24
N SER A 104 -13.65 7.47 -18.44
CA SER A 104 -12.68 8.00 -19.40
C SER A 104 -11.22 7.75 -19.02
N ASN A 105 -10.93 7.43 -17.76
CA ASN A 105 -9.58 7.20 -17.22
C ASN A 105 -9.37 5.73 -16.83
N LYS A 106 -10.30 4.83 -17.14
CA LYS A 106 -10.07 3.39 -17.01
C LYS A 106 -9.12 2.97 -18.13
N MET A 107 -7.93 2.48 -17.75
CA MET A 107 -6.97 1.94 -18.72
C MET A 107 -7.59 0.71 -19.41
N ASP A 108 -7.73 0.75 -20.73
CA ASP A 108 -7.71 -0.48 -21.53
C ASP A 108 -6.26 -0.98 -21.51
N THR A 109 -6.02 -2.07 -20.79
CA THR A 109 -4.67 -2.64 -20.59
C THR A 109 -4.15 -3.43 -21.79
N ASP A 110 -4.91 -3.46 -22.89
CA ASP A 110 -4.54 -4.19 -24.11
C ASP A 110 -3.50 -3.44 -25.00
N ASP A 111 -3.24 -2.15 -24.77
CA ASP A 111 -2.42 -1.32 -25.68
C ASP A 111 -1.02 -0.93 -25.13
N VAL A 112 -0.48 -1.63 -24.11
CA VAL A 112 0.82 -1.28 -23.50
C VAL A 112 2.04 -1.61 -24.40
N PHE A 113 1.83 -2.17 -25.59
CA PHE A 113 2.89 -2.55 -26.53
C PHE A 113 2.89 -1.78 -27.87
N ASP A 114 2.03 -0.77 -28.06
CA ASP A 114 2.01 0.03 -29.30
C ASP A 114 2.71 1.39 -29.10
N ASP A 115 4.02 1.40 -29.30
CA ASP A 115 4.98 2.51 -29.11
C ASP A 115 4.94 3.56 -30.23
N ASP A 116 3.76 3.99 -30.69
CA ASP A 116 3.68 4.98 -31.78
C ASP A 116 2.47 5.95 -31.76
N SER A 117 1.72 6.03 -30.66
CA SER A 117 0.65 7.05 -30.53
C SER A 117 1.15 8.35 -29.88
N PRO A 118 0.94 9.53 -30.50
CA PRO A 118 1.40 10.79 -29.95
C PRO A 118 0.68 11.05 -28.63
N ALA A 119 1.46 11.37 -27.60
CA ALA A 119 1.02 11.71 -26.25
C ALA A 119 -0.05 12.81 -26.25
N ASN A 120 -1.33 12.43 -26.36
CA ASN A 120 -2.39 13.21 -25.77
C ASN A 120 -2.28 12.98 -24.27
N SER A 121 -1.50 13.85 -23.62
CA SER A 121 -1.33 13.93 -22.18
C SER A 121 -2.64 14.35 -21.51
N GLN A 122 -3.63 13.46 -21.48
CA GLN A 122 -4.55 13.41 -20.36
C GLN A 122 -3.70 13.08 -19.15
N GLU A 123 -3.51 14.04 -18.25
CA GLU A 123 -2.87 13.82 -16.96
C GLU A 123 -3.56 12.62 -16.31
N HIS A 124 -2.87 11.49 -16.30
CA HIS A 124 -3.33 10.28 -15.64
C HIS A 124 -3.47 10.64 -14.17
N VAL A 125 -4.70 10.83 -13.69
CA VAL A 125 -4.94 11.13 -12.28
C VAL A 125 -4.56 9.89 -11.49
N GLY A 126 -3.33 9.87 -10.98
CA GLY A 126 -2.83 8.78 -10.16
C GLY A 126 -3.68 8.63 -8.91
N THR A 127 -3.69 7.42 -8.35
CA THR A 127 -4.43 7.12 -7.12
C THR A 127 -3.50 7.08 -5.91
N LEU A 128 -4.06 7.33 -4.73
CA LEU A 128 -3.37 7.15 -3.45
C LEU A 128 -2.85 5.71 -3.32
N THR A 129 -3.66 4.72 -3.69
CA THR A 129 -3.22 3.31 -3.60
C THR A 129 -2.12 3.00 -4.60
N SER A 130 -2.16 3.52 -5.83
CA SER A 130 -1.11 3.26 -6.83
C SER A 130 0.23 3.85 -6.39
N ARG A 131 0.25 5.11 -5.91
CA ARG A 131 1.47 5.74 -5.38
C ARG A 131 2.02 5.00 -4.17
N PHE A 132 1.16 4.64 -3.22
CA PHE A 132 1.56 3.88 -2.04
C PHE A 132 2.10 2.49 -2.39
N THR A 133 1.50 1.82 -3.38
CA THR A 133 1.94 0.50 -3.86
C THR A 133 3.28 0.60 -4.57
N GLU A 134 3.50 1.64 -5.37
CA GLU A 134 4.79 1.95 -6.00
C GLU A 134 5.89 2.12 -4.93
N ASP A 135 5.66 2.95 -3.91
CA ASP A 135 6.60 3.14 -2.81
C ASP A 135 6.95 1.82 -2.11
N ILE A 136 5.96 0.94 -1.89
CA ILE A 136 6.18 -0.40 -1.31
C ILE A 136 7.05 -1.25 -2.23
N ILE A 137 6.73 -1.32 -3.52
CA ILE A 137 7.48 -2.14 -4.48
C ILE A 137 8.93 -1.64 -4.54
N LEU A 138 9.15 -0.33 -4.66
CA LEU A 138 10.49 0.26 -4.69
C LEU A 138 11.28 -0.04 -3.41
N ASN A 139 10.64 0.00 -2.23
CA ASN A 139 11.29 -0.40 -0.98
C ASN A 139 11.66 -1.89 -0.97
N LEU A 140 10.75 -2.77 -1.42
CA LEU A 140 10.98 -4.22 -1.45
C LEU A 140 12.10 -4.61 -2.42
N LEU A 141 12.21 -3.94 -3.57
CA LEU A 141 13.28 -4.17 -4.54
C LEU A 141 14.66 -3.90 -3.94
N ARG A 142 14.80 -2.87 -3.09
CA ARG A 142 16.05 -2.64 -2.33
C ARG A 142 16.36 -3.81 -1.39
N GLY A 143 15.32 -4.40 -0.80
CA GLY A 143 15.43 -5.56 0.10
C GLY A 143 15.92 -6.85 -0.58
N PHE A 144 15.83 -6.97 -1.91
CA PHE A 144 16.33 -8.14 -2.65
C PHE A 144 17.85 -8.30 -2.53
N LEU A 145 18.57 -7.18 -2.37
CA LEU A 145 20.03 -7.15 -2.21
C LEU A 145 20.47 -7.21 -0.74
N SER A 146 19.55 -7.37 0.21
CA SER A 146 19.88 -7.45 1.63
C SER A 146 20.80 -8.64 1.92
N LYS A 147 21.75 -8.50 2.85
CA LYS A 147 22.59 -9.61 3.33
C LYS A 147 21.77 -10.64 4.12
N GLU A 148 20.68 -10.22 4.74
CA GLU A 148 19.83 -11.05 5.59
C GLU A 148 18.89 -11.93 4.75
N LYS A 149 19.01 -13.26 4.88
CA LYS A 149 18.24 -14.22 4.07
C LYS A 149 16.72 -14.07 4.24
N MET A 150 16.27 -13.73 5.45
CA MET A 150 14.84 -13.60 5.76
C MET A 150 14.24 -12.33 5.16
N VAL A 151 15.01 -11.24 5.09
CA VAL A 151 14.60 -10.01 4.42
C VAL A 151 14.36 -10.32 2.94
N ARG A 152 15.37 -10.90 2.26
CA ARG A 152 15.25 -11.27 0.83
C ARG A 152 14.03 -12.16 0.56
N LEU A 153 13.87 -13.22 1.35
CA LEU A 153 12.75 -14.15 1.23
C LEU A 153 11.40 -13.42 1.30
N ARG A 154 11.22 -12.53 2.28
CA ARG A 154 9.95 -11.84 2.51
C ARG A 154 9.69 -10.73 1.52
N CYS A 155 10.73 -10.03 1.07
CA CYS A 155 10.60 -9.10 -0.03
C CYS A 155 10.09 -9.83 -1.28
N CYS A 156 10.71 -10.96 -1.67
CA CYS A 156 10.25 -11.74 -2.82
C CYS A 156 8.82 -12.25 -2.62
N GLN A 157 8.49 -12.72 -1.41
CA GLN A 157 7.16 -13.22 -1.08
C GLN A 157 6.10 -12.11 -1.19
N LEU A 158 6.36 -10.92 -0.64
CA LEU A 158 5.43 -9.81 -0.69
C LEU A 158 5.27 -9.28 -2.11
N VAL A 159 6.37 -9.12 -2.88
CA VAL A 159 6.29 -8.73 -4.30
C VAL A 159 5.49 -9.74 -5.10
N SER A 160 5.72 -11.05 -4.90
CA SER A 160 4.94 -12.08 -5.58
C SER A 160 3.44 -11.98 -5.27
N MET A 161 3.06 -11.69 -4.03
CA MET A 161 1.66 -11.48 -3.65
C MET A 161 1.08 -10.21 -4.29
N LEU A 162 1.87 -9.13 -4.38
CA LEU A 162 1.44 -7.88 -5.01
C LEU A 162 1.26 -8.04 -6.52
N VAL A 163 2.16 -8.75 -7.22
CA VAL A 163 2.03 -9.01 -8.65
C VAL A 163 0.76 -9.81 -8.97
N VAL A 164 0.43 -10.81 -8.14
CA VAL A 164 -0.83 -11.56 -8.30
C VAL A 164 -2.03 -10.65 -8.08
N LEU A 165 -1.99 -9.81 -7.04
CA LEU A 165 -3.04 -8.83 -6.75
C LEU A 165 -3.24 -7.83 -7.90
N LEU A 166 -2.15 -7.32 -8.50
CA LEU A 166 -2.21 -6.34 -9.59
C LEU A 166 -2.78 -6.92 -10.89
N LYS A 167 -2.75 -8.24 -11.04
CA LYS A 167 -3.43 -8.93 -12.14
C LYS A 167 -4.94 -9.02 -11.93
N ASP A 168 -5.39 -9.04 -10.68
CA ASP A 168 -6.80 -9.21 -10.29
C ASP A 168 -7.56 -7.88 -10.22
N ILE A 169 -6.86 -6.75 -10.31
CA ILE A 169 -7.41 -5.38 -10.39
C ILE A 169 -7.56 -5.01 -11.86
#